data_AF-A0A257IPV7-F1
#
_entry.id   AF-A0A257IPV7-F1
#
_cell.length_a   1.000
_cell.length_b   1.000
_cell.length_c   1.000
_cell.angle_alpha   90.00
_cell.angle_beta   90.00
_cell.angle_gamma   90.00
#
_symmetry.space_group_name_H-M   'P 1'
#
loop_
_entity.id
_entity.type
_entity.pdbx_description
1 polymer ?
#
loop_
_entity_poly.entity_id
_entity_poly.type
_entity_poly.pdbx_seq_one_letter_code
_entity_poly.pdbx_strand_id
1 'polypeptide(L)'
;MQRRSFIQSSIGTLCAVPFLGFTALSNTYESKPVWLLEWIKILDEQMPSFKKSRVSDTSKKHFGAFMDATEMPNPHSTAGYIGRACMLMFCAESHFYQSNETLITVEQAAEALLRFQYSDGTIDLLSTNFHSTPDTAFVLENIIPAYKFLKETKITGSGKTLAFL
;
A
#
# COMPACT_ATOMS: atom_id res chain seq x y z
N MET A 1 46.54 -40.63 6.38
CA MET A 1 45.67 -39.56 6.92
C MET A 1 45.04 -40.01 8.22
N GLN A 2 45.33 -39.34 9.34
CA GLN A 2 44.78 -39.70 10.65
C GLN A 2 43.36 -39.12 10.79
N ARG A 3 42.33 -39.96 10.56
CA ARG A 3 40.89 -39.60 10.66
C ARG A 3 40.52 -38.83 11.94
N ARG A 4 41.25 -39.05 13.03
CA ARG A 4 40.98 -38.42 14.33
C ARG A 4 41.38 -36.94 14.37
N SER A 5 42.47 -36.53 13.71
CA SER A 5 42.85 -35.11 13.65
C SER A 5 41.89 -34.31 12.78
N PHE A 6 41.43 -34.89 11.67
CA PHE A 6 40.45 -34.26 10.78
C PHE A 6 39.13 -33.96 11.51
N ILE A 7 38.58 -34.92 12.27
CA ILE A 7 37.34 -34.72 13.02
C ILE A 7 37.50 -33.63 14.10
N GLN A 8 38.63 -33.60 14.81
CA GLN A 8 38.88 -32.57 15.83
C GLN A 8 39.03 -31.18 15.20
N SER A 9 39.70 -31.06 14.05
CA SER A 9 39.81 -29.78 13.33
C SER A 9 38.49 -29.33 12.73
N SER A 10 37.65 -30.25 12.22
CA SER A 10 36.35 -29.92 11.61
C SER A 10 35.26 -29.53 12.61
N ILE A 11 35.23 -30.12 13.82
CA ILE A 11 34.24 -29.76 14.85
C ILE A 11 34.51 -28.35 15.40
N GLY A 12 35.78 -27.98 15.57
CA GLY A 12 36.15 -26.64 16.06
C GLY A 12 35.72 -25.49 15.13
N THR A 13 35.69 -25.74 13.81
CA THR A 13 35.28 -24.71 12.82
C THR A 13 33.77 -24.53 12.75
N LEU A 14 32.98 -25.60 12.92
CA LEU A 14 31.52 -25.54 12.90
C LEU A 14 30.91 -24.89 14.16
N CYS A 15 31.56 -25.03 15.32
CA CYS A 15 31.09 -24.44 16.59
C CYS A 15 31.38 -22.94 16.76
N ALA A 16 32.17 -22.32 15.87
CA ALA A 16 32.47 -20.89 15.92
C ALA A 16 31.47 -20.03 15.11
N VAL A 17 30.76 -20.64 14.16
CA VAL A 17 29.74 -19.97 13.31
C VAL A 17 28.58 -19.35 14.11
N PRO A 18 28.10 -19.92 15.24
CA PRO A 18 26.98 -19.32 15.99
C PRO A 18 27.34 -18.03 16.73
N PHE A 19 28.62 -17.76 17.01
CA PHE A 19 29.06 -16.56 17.73
C PHE A 19 29.26 -15.34 16.83
N LEU A 20 29.53 -15.56 15.54
CA LEU A 20 29.36 -14.56 14.49
C LEU A 20 27.91 -14.63 14.02
N GLY A 21 27.00 -14.22 14.90
CA GLY A 21 25.58 -14.25 14.61
C GLY A 21 25.27 -13.70 13.22
N PHE A 22 24.21 -14.23 12.60
CA PHE A 22 23.59 -13.68 11.40
C PHE A 22 23.22 -12.17 11.52
N THR A 23 23.50 -11.53 12.66
CA THR A 23 23.50 -10.07 12.87
C THR A 23 24.53 -9.33 12.02
N ALA A 24 25.59 -9.99 11.53
CA ALA A 24 26.57 -9.39 10.61
C ALA A 24 26.05 -9.31 9.16
N LEU A 25 25.00 -10.06 8.81
CA LEU A 25 24.09 -9.71 7.72
C LEU A 25 23.13 -8.63 8.25
N SER A 26 23.73 -7.53 8.72
CA SER A 26 23.04 -6.27 8.88
C SER A 26 22.29 -6.02 7.58
N ASN A 27 20.98 -5.85 7.67
CA ASN A 27 20.19 -5.22 6.61
C ASN A 27 20.75 -3.81 6.42
N THR A 28 21.85 -3.68 5.67
CA THR A 28 22.08 -2.49 4.90
C THR A 28 20.89 -2.44 3.96
N TYR A 29 19.87 -1.67 4.31
CA TYR A 29 18.87 -1.26 3.33
C TYR A 29 19.69 -0.64 2.20
N GLU A 30 19.88 -1.38 1.12
CA GLU A 30 20.48 -0.82 -0.08
C GLU A 30 19.68 0.44 -0.39
N SER A 31 20.39 1.56 -0.55
CA SER A 31 19.77 2.81 -0.96
C SER A 31 18.87 2.50 -2.16
N LYS A 32 17.61 2.98 -2.13
CA LYS A 32 16.68 2.74 -3.24
C LYS A 32 17.36 3.14 -4.56
N PRO A 33 17.22 2.34 -5.62
CA PRO A 33 17.82 2.67 -6.89
C PRO A 33 17.24 3.99 -7.42
N VAL A 34 18.03 4.74 -8.18
CA VAL A 34 17.69 6.10 -8.65
C VAL A 34 16.32 6.14 -9.34
N TRP A 35 16.03 5.16 -10.20
CA TRP A 35 14.74 5.09 -10.89
C TRP A 35 13.56 5.02 -9.93
N LEU A 36 13.69 4.32 -8.79
CA LEU A 36 12.60 4.20 -7.81
C LEU A 36 12.35 5.52 -7.09
N LEU A 37 13.42 6.29 -6.80
CA LEU A 37 13.31 7.63 -6.23
C LEU A 37 12.62 8.59 -7.22
N GLU A 38 12.96 8.49 -8.50
CA GLU A 38 12.29 9.26 -9.55
C GLU A 38 10.80 8.91 -9.64
N TRP A 39 10.44 7.63 -9.56
CA TRP A 39 9.03 7.21 -9.55
C TRP A 39 8.26 7.75 -8.34
N ILE A 40 8.84 7.72 -7.14
CA ILE A 40 8.22 8.32 -5.95
C ILE A 40 7.94 9.82 -6.20
N LYS A 41 8.93 10.55 -6.73
CA LYS A 41 8.79 11.97 -7.05
C LYS A 41 7.69 12.25 -8.08
N ILE A 42 7.62 11.46 -9.15
CA ILE A 42 6.55 11.59 -10.16
C ILE A 42 5.17 11.38 -9.52
N LEU A 43 5.04 10.39 -8.64
CA LEU A 43 3.78 10.10 -7.97
C LEU A 43 3.39 11.19 -6.96
N ASP A 44 4.35 11.76 -6.24
CA ASP A 44 4.15 12.95 -5.39
C ASP A 44 3.59 14.12 -6.20
N GLU A 45 4.21 14.43 -7.34
CA GLU A 45 3.81 15.56 -8.19
C GLU A 45 2.42 15.36 -8.82
N GLN A 46 2.01 14.11 -9.06
CA GLN A 46 0.67 13.78 -9.55
C GLN A 46 -0.39 13.83 -8.45
N MET A 47 -0.03 13.63 -7.20
CA MET A 47 -1.01 13.47 -6.11
C MET A 47 -1.99 14.65 -5.97
N PRO A 48 -1.58 15.93 -6.10
CA PRO A 48 -2.50 17.07 -6.02
C PRO A 48 -3.57 17.09 -7.12
N SER A 49 -3.35 16.45 -8.29
CA SER A 49 -4.33 16.49 -9.39
C SER A 49 -5.62 15.74 -9.05
N PHE A 50 -5.55 14.73 -8.17
CA PHE A 50 -6.70 13.94 -7.73
C PHE A 50 -7.75 14.77 -6.97
N LYS A 51 -7.38 15.92 -6.41
CA LYS A 51 -8.31 16.82 -5.73
C LYS A 51 -9.46 17.25 -6.64
N LYS A 52 -9.23 17.37 -7.95
CA LYS A 52 -10.25 17.78 -8.94
C LYS A 52 -11.30 16.70 -9.15
N SER A 53 -10.90 15.43 -9.16
CA SER A 53 -11.79 14.29 -9.34
C SER A 53 -12.50 13.86 -8.06
N ARG A 54 -12.23 14.50 -6.92
CA ARG A 54 -12.75 14.06 -5.62
C ARG A 54 -14.18 14.53 -5.38
N VAL A 55 -15.06 13.59 -5.04
CA VAL A 55 -16.44 13.89 -4.60
C VAL A 55 -16.39 14.50 -3.19
N SER A 56 -16.51 15.83 -3.12
CA SER A 56 -16.32 16.59 -1.88
C SER A 56 -17.63 16.99 -1.17
N ASP A 57 -18.78 16.82 -1.83
CA ASP A 57 -20.10 17.10 -1.27
C ASP A 57 -20.55 15.96 -0.35
N THR A 58 -20.71 16.24 0.94
CA THR A 58 -21.07 15.27 1.98
C THR A 58 -22.50 14.73 1.84
N SER A 59 -23.35 15.39 1.06
CA SER A 59 -24.71 14.91 0.77
C SER A 59 -24.75 13.79 -0.28
N LYS A 60 -23.66 13.58 -1.04
CA LYS A 60 -23.60 12.58 -2.11
C LYS A 60 -23.33 11.19 -1.54
N LYS A 61 -24.02 10.18 -2.11
CA LYS A 61 -23.86 8.75 -1.75
C LYS A 61 -22.40 8.31 -1.72
N HIS A 62 -21.59 8.73 -2.70
CA HIS A 62 -20.18 8.37 -2.82
C HIS A 62 -19.24 9.52 -2.41
N PHE A 63 -19.60 10.32 -1.39
CA PHE A 63 -18.68 11.27 -0.77
C PHE A 63 -17.32 10.62 -0.48
N GLY A 64 -16.21 11.31 -0.76
CA GLY A 64 -14.85 10.79 -0.59
C GLY A 64 -14.34 9.92 -1.74
N ALA A 65 -15.20 9.45 -2.66
CA ALA A 65 -14.78 8.74 -3.86
C ALA A 65 -14.07 9.64 -4.86
N PHE A 66 -13.38 9.02 -5.81
CA PHE A 66 -12.77 9.69 -6.96
C PHE A 66 -13.52 9.34 -8.24
N MET A 67 -13.76 10.36 -9.06
CA MET A 67 -14.43 10.26 -10.34
C MET A 67 -13.48 9.73 -11.42
N ASP A 68 -14.04 9.06 -12.42
CA ASP A 68 -13.32 8.73 -13.65
C ASP A 68 -13.38 9.87 -14.68
N ALA A 69 -12.89 9.61 -15.90
CA ALA A 69 -12.85 10.57 -16.99
C ALA A 69 -14.24 10.99 -17.51
N THR A 70 -15.30 10.26 -17.15
CA THR A 70 -16.69 10.60 -17.46
C THR A 70 -17.39 11.35 -16.34
N GLU A 71 -16.62 11.79 -15.33
CA GLU A 71 -17.11 12.52 -14.15
C GLU A 71 -18.08 11.69 -13.29
N MET A 72 -18.01 10.36 -13.37
CA MET A 72 -18.79 9.44 -12.55
C MET A 72 -17.95 8.96 -11.36
N PRO A 73 -18.48 8.96 -10.11
CA PRO A 73 -17.80 8.35 -8.97
C PRO A 73 -17.47 6.88 -9.29
N ASN A 74 -16.20 6.49 -9.18
CA ASN A 74 -15.72 5.22 -9.73
C ASN A 74 -14.88 4.44 -8.71
N PRO A 75 -15.18 3.13 -8.47
CA PRO A 75 -14.43 2.34 -7.50
C PRO A 75 -12.96 2.09 -7.92
N HIS A 76 -12.65 1.98 -9.21
CA HIS A 76 -11.27 1.79 -9.69
C HIS A 76 -10.43 3.04 -9.49
N SER A 77 -10.96 4.23 -9.84
CA SER A 77 -10.28 5.51 -9.57
C SER A 77 -10.05 5.70 -8.07
N THR A 78 -11.04 5.33 -7.25
CA THR A 78 -10.96 5.43 -5.78
C THR A 78 -9.91 4.48 -5.21
N ALA A 79 -9.89 3.22 -5.64
CA ALA A 79 -8.89 2.24 -5.24
C ALA A 79 -7.48 2.64 -5.69
N GLY A 80 -7.34 3.15 -6.92
CA GLY A 80 -6.07 3.65 -7.45
C GLY A 80 -5.49 4.81 -6.63
N TYR A 81 -6.35 5.75 -6.18
CA TYR A 81 -5.93 6.80 -5.25
C TYR A 81 -5.45 6.21 -3.92
N ILE A 82 -6.21 5.29 -3.31
CA ILE A 82 -5.86 4.65 -2.03
C ILE A 82 -4.50 3.95 -2.13
N GLY A 83 -4.29 3.13 -3.15
CA GLY A 83 -3.04 2.41 -3.39
C GLY A 83 -1.84 3.36 -3.45
N ARG A 84 -1.96 4.43 -4.25
CA ARG A 84 -0.92 5.44 -4.39
C ARG A 84 -0.66 6.21 -3.09
N ALA A 85 -1.73 6.65 -2.42
CA ALA A 85 -1.64 7.40 -1.16
C ALA A 85 -0.94 6.60 -0.07
N CYS A 86 -1.33 5.34 0.14
CA CYS A 86 -0.73 4.47 1.14
C CYS A 86 0.74 4.19 0.84
N MET A 87 1.10 3.96 -0.43
CA MET A 87 2.49 3.80 -0.85
C MET A 87 3.32 5.06 -0.53
N LEU A 88 2.82 6.25 -0.89
CA LEU A 88 3.52 7.53 -0.61
C LEU A 88 3.63 7.81 0.90
N MET A 89 2.58 7.54 1.68
CA MET A 89 2.63 7.65 3.14
C MET A 89 3.64 6.72 3.80
N PHE A 90 3.99 5.60 3.14
CA PHE A 90 5.01 4.66 3.59
C PHE A 90 6.43 5.03 3.14
N CYS A 91 6.61 5.69 2.00
CA CYS A 91 7.93 6.02 1.48
C CYS A 91 8.55 7.25 2.17
N ALA A 92 9.67 7.07 2.88
CA ALA A 92 10.35 8.15 3.61
C ALA A 92 10.78 9.35 2.76
N GLU A 93 10.97 9.16 1.45
CA GLU A 93 11.39 10.17 0.48
C GLU A 93 10.21 10.95 -0.11
N SER A 94 8.97 10.50 0.13
CA SER A 94 7.76 11.20 -0.33
C SER A 94 7.45 12.40 0.57
N HIS A 95 6.93 13.47 -0.02
CA HIS A 95 6.36 14.60 0.72
C HIS A 95 5.14 14.22 1.56
N PHE A 96 4.48 13.10 1.26
CA PHE A 96 3.33 12.59 2.02
C PHE A 96 3.72 11.57 3.09
N TYR A 97 5.02 11.33 3.30
CA TYR A 97 5.49 10.38 4.30
C TYR A 97 4.87 10.66 5.67
N GLN A 98 4.13 9.68 6.18
CA GLN A 98 3.38 9.77 7.44
C GLN A 98 2.37 10.94 7.56
N SER A 99 1.80 11.39 6.44
CA SER A 99 0.83 12.49 6.42
C SER A 99 -0.54 12.10 7.01
N ASN A 100 -0.93 12.75 8.11
CA ASN A 100 -2.27 12.59 8.70
C ASN A 100 -3.39 13.15 7.79
N GLU A 101 -3.13 14.22 7.03
CA GLU A 101 -4.11 14.78 6.10
C GLU A 101 -4.42 13.78 4.97
N THR A 102 -3.38 13.13 4.46
CA THR A 102 -3.53 12.08 3.45
C THR A 102 -4.25 10.87 4.03
N LEU A 103 -3.96 10.49 5.28
CA LEU A 103 -4.67 9.40 5.96
C LEU A 103 -6.18 9.67 6.05
N ILE A 104 -6.60 10.88 6.42
CA ILE A 104 -8.02 11.25 6.47
C ILE A 104 -8.68 11.10 5.09
N THR A 105 -7.96 11.46 4.03
CA THR A 105 -8.48 11.34 2.67
C THR A 105 -8.60 9.87 2.24
N VAL A 106 -7.62 9.03 2.61
CA VAL A 106 -7.68 7.58 2.38
C VAL A 106 -8.83 6.94 3.15
N GLU A 107 -9.05 7.34 4.40
CA GLU A 107 -10.17 6.85 5.21
C GLU A 107 -11.51 7.13 4.54
N GLN A 108 -11.72 8.37 4.09
CA GLN A 108 -12.96 8.77 3.41
C GLN A 108 -13.14 8.04 2.08
N ALA A 109 -12.06 7.78 1.35
CA ALA A 109 -12.08 7.00 0.12
C ALA A 109 -12.40 5.51 0.37
N ALA A 110 -11.84 4.92 1.43
CA ALA A 110 -12.09 3.54 1.82
C ALA A 110 -13.56 3.35 2.27
N GLU A 111 -14.09 4.29 3.06
CA GLU A 111 -15.52 4.33 3.38
C GLU A 111 -16.40 4.43 2.12
N ALA A 112 -15.94 5.15 1.09
CA ALA A 112 -16.64 5.26 -0.18
C ALA A 112 -16.64 3.93 -0.97
N LEU A 113 -15.53 3.18 -0.94
CA LEU A 113 -15.46 1.83 -1.53
C LEU A 113 -16.46 0.87 -0.91
N LEU A 114 -16.62 0.89 0.41
CA LEU A 114 -17.64 0.08 1.08
C LEU A 114 -19.07 0.42 0.62
N ARG A 115 -19.32 1.65 0.15
CA ARG A 115 -20.62 2.05 -0.43
C ARG A 115 -20.82 1.64 -1.89
N PHE A 116 -19.74 1.26 -2.59
CA PHE A 116 -19.82 0.65 -3.93
C PHE A 116 -20.03 -0.86 -3.86
N GLN A 117 -19.70 -1.50 -2.73
CA GLN A 117 -19.80 -2.94 -2.56
C GLN A 117 -21.26 -3.39 -2.38
N TYR A 118 -21.64 -4.47 -3.05
CA TYR A 118 -22.92 -5.15 -2.82
C TYR A 118 -22.87 -6.03 -1.57
N SER A 119 -24.04 -6.51 -1.15
CA SER A 119 -24.15 -7.44 -0.01
C SER A 119 -23.43 -8.77 -0.22
N ASP A 120 -23.19 -9.18 -1.47
CA ASP A 120 -22.44 -10.40 -1.82
C ASP A 120 -20.91 -10.16 -1.88
N GLY A 121 -20.46 -8.93 -1.63
CA GLY A 121 -19.05 -8.54 -1.64
C GLY A 121 -18.51 -8.10 -3.00
N THR A 122 -19.30 -8.21 -4.08
CA THR A 122 -18.86 -7.77 -5.41
C THR A 122 -18.87 -6.25 -5.56
N ILE A 123 -18.05 -5.77 -6.49
CA ILE A 123 -17.94 -4.37 -6.91
C ILE A 123 -18.02 -4.32 -8.44
N ASP A 124 -18.68 -3.29 -8.94
CA ASP A 124 -18.95 -3.10 -10.36
C ASP A 124 -17.95 -2.19 -11.06
N LEU A 125 -17.83 -2.40 -12.37
CA LEU A 125 -17.61 -1.29 -13.29
C LEU A 125 -18.98 -0.68 -13.62
N LEU A 126 -19.30 0.45 -12.99
CA LEU A 126 -20.63 1.05 -13.01
C LEU A 126 -21.21 1.37 -14.40
N SER A 127 -20.35 1.46 -15.42
CA SER A 127 -20.77 1.70 -16.79
C SER A 127 -21.32 0.44 -17.47
N THR A 128 -20.85 -0.78 -17.13
CA THR A 128 -21.18 -1.99 -17.90
C THR A 128 -21.22 -3.31 -17.14
N ASN A 129 -20.47 -3.49 -16.04
CA ASN A 129 -20.29 -4.81 -15.42
C ASN A 129 -20.87 -4.84 -14.01
N PHE A 130 -22.06 -5.44 -13.87
CA PHE A 130 -22.78 -5.54 -12.61
C PHE A 130 -22.52 -6.87 -11.90
N HIS A 131 -22.40 -6.85 -10.57
CA HIS A 131 -21.93 -7.95 -9.72
C HIS A 131 -20.64 -8.60 -10.26
N SER A 132 -19.69 -7.77 -10.66
CA SER A 132 -18.52 -8.19 -11.43
C SER A 132 -17.38 -8.71 -10.54
N THR A 133 -17.22 -10.05 -10.52
CA THR A 133 -16.07 -10.66 -9.84
C THR A 133 -14.71 -10.22 -10.40
N PRO A 134 -14.52 -9.97 -11.72
CA PRO A 134 -13.28 -9.38 -12.23
C PRO A 134 -13.03 -7.96 -11.71
N ASP A 135 -14.03 -7.09 -11.71
CA ASP A 135 -13.83 -5.70 -11.27
C ASP A 135 -13.55 -5.61 -9.76
N THR A 136 -14.15 -6.53 -8.99
CA THR A 136 -13.78 -6.75 -7.59
C THR A 136 -12.30 -7.08 -7.44
N ALA A 137 -11.76 -7.96 -8.29
CA ALA A 137 -10.33 -8.31 -8.27
C ALA A 137 -9.42 -7.13 -8.66
N PHE A 138 -9.81 -6.32 -9.66
CA PHE A 138 -9.05 -5.13 -10.06
C PHE A 138 -9.00 -4.05 -8.96
N VAL A 139 -10.08 -3.91 -8.19
CA VAL A 139 -10.08 -3.08 -6.99
C VAL A 139 -9.09 -3.64 -5.96
N LEU A 140 -9.16 -4.94 -5.66
CA LEU A 140 -8.28 -5.58 -4.68
C LEU A 140 -6.79 -5.51 -5.04
N GLU A 141 -6.45 -5.46 -6.34
CA GLU A 141 -5.07 -5.26 -6.80
C GLU A 141 -4.42 -3.99 -6.22
N ASN A 142 -5.22 -2.93 -6.00
CA ASN A 142 -4.76 -1.70 -5.37
C ASN A 142 -4.90 -1.75 -3.84
N ILE A 143 -5.97 -2.36 -3.32
CA ILE A 143 -6.27 -2.35 -1.88
C ILE A 143 -5.33 -3.25 -1.07
N ILE A 144 -4.97 -4.43 -1.59
CA ILE A 144 -4.07 -5.36 -0.88
C ILE A 144 -2.69 -4.73 -0.60
N PRO A 145 -1.98 -4.13 -1.58
CA PRO A 145 -0.73 -3.44 -1.28
C PRO A 145 -0.96 -2.19 -0.42
N ALA A 146 -2.06 -1.46 -0.58
CA ALA A 146 -2.39 -0.31 0.27
C ALA A 146 -2.47 -0.70 1.75
N TYR A 147 -3.17 -1.79 2.06
CA TYR A 147 -3.26 -2.34 3.41
C TYR A 147 -1.87 -2.65 3.98
N LYS A 148 -1.00 -3.30 3.19
CA LYS A 148 0.38 -3.62 3.62
C LYS A 148 1.18 -2.36 3.92
N PHE A 149 1.16 -1.38 3.02
CA PHE A 149 1.88 -0.13 3.25
C PHE A 149 1.36 0.59 4.49
N LEU A 150 0.04 0.72 4.62
CA LEU A 150 -0.59 1.41 5.75
C LEU A 150 -0.26 0.73 7.08
N LYS A 151 -0.27 -0.60 7.11
CA LYS A 151 0.05 -1.41 8.30
C LYS A 151 1.49 -1.20 8.78
N GLU A 152 2.42 -0.95 7.88
CA GLU A 152 3.83 -0.71 8.20
C GLU A 152 4.14 0.78 8.48
N THR A 153 3.16 1.68 8.30
CA THR A 153 3.34 3.09 8.69
C THR A 153 3.32 3.26 10.21
N LYS A 154 3.91 4.37 10.68
CA LYS A 154 3.89 4.76 12.11
C LYS A 154 2.84 5.85 12.39
N ILE A 155 1.88 6.05 11.48
CA ILE A 155 0.85 7.08 11.63
C ILE A 155 -0.12 6.68 12.74
N THR A 156 -0.22 7.50 13.79
CA THR A 156 -1.17 7.28 14.88
C THR A 156 -2.61 7.40 14.35
N GLY A 157 -3.47 6.44 14.70
CA GLY A 157 -4.89 6.45 14.30
C GLY A 157 -5.22 5.74 12.99
N SER A 158 -4.22 5.17 12.30
CA SER A 158 -4.42 4.37 11.07
C SER A 158 -5.28 3.11 11.27
N GLY A 159 -5.49 2.68 12.51
CA GLY A 159 -6.28 1.48 12.84
C GLY A 159 -7.72 1.50 12.33
N LYS A 160 -8.38 2.67 12.32
CA LYS A 160 -9.73 2.79 11.74
C LYS A 160 -9.69 2.57 10.23
N THR A 161 -8.78 3.26 9.54
CA THR A 161 -8.59 3.12 8.10
C THR A 161 -8.20 1.69 7.70
N LEU A 162 -7.33 1.03 8.47
CA LEU A 162 -6.96 -0.38 8.28
C LEU A 162 -8.13 -1.36 8.42
N ALA A 163 -9.17 -1.01 9.17
CA ALA A 163 -10.37 -1.84 9.28
C ALA A 163 -11.29 -1.73 8.05
N PHE A 164 -11.10 -0.72 7.20
CA PHE A 164 -11.86 -0.54 5.96
C PHE A 164 -11.17 -1.12 4.72
N LEU A 165 -9.87 -1.43 4.79
CA LEU A 165 -9.07 -2.02 3.72
C LEU A 165 -8.90 -3.53 3.94
#